data_AF-A0A6I6IV44-F1
#
_entry.id   AF-A0A6I6IV44-F1
#
_cell.length_a   1.000
_cell.length_b   1.000
_cell.length_c   1.000
_cell.angle_alpha   90.00
_cell.angle_beta   90.00
_cell.angle_gamma   90.00
#
_symmetry.space_group_name_H-M   'P 1'
#
loop_
_entity.id
_entity.type
_entity.pdbx_description
1 polymer ?
#
loop_
_entity_poly.entity_id
_entity_poly.type
_entity_poly.pdbx_seq_one_letter_code
_entity_poly.pdbx_strand_id
1 'polypeptide(L)'
;MTGACHIANRARIFHGPGIGCLALLALGGMAQASQPISTSLTECNVIFSELAVIGEARGKSQDEIAAITRSATVFLDAAFAQAKHEGQPDAYEHVRSDLHRLTDKWDGRFSRITLLNENMEWIKYCRALGKDRGLELP
;
A
#
# COMPACT_ATOMS: atom_id res chain seq x y z
N MET A 1 49.00 -14.60 24.98
CA MET A 1 47.69 -15.09 24.53
C MET A 1 47.35 -14.33 23.25
N THR A 2 48.04 -14.46 22.11
CA THR A 2 48.16 -15.62 21.19
C THR A 2 46.84 -16.35 20.95
N GLY A 3 46.28 -16.14 19.75
CA GLY A 3 45.06 -16.79 19.25
C GLY A 3 44.70 -16.32 17.85
N ALA A 4 45.57 -16.58 16.88
CA ALA A 4 45.24 -16.49 15.45
C ALA A 4 44.41 -17.72 15.05
N CYS A 5 43.36 -17.54 14.26
CA CYS A 5 42.70 -18.65 13.56
C CYS A 5 42.46 -18.26 12.09
N HIS A 6 43.34 -18.78 11.24
CA HIS A 6 43.14 -18.90 9.80
C HIS A 6 42.14 -20.02 9.53
N ILE A 7 41.08 -19.74 8.78
CA ILE A 7 40.42 -20.74 7.94
C ILE A 7 40.32 -20.16 6.53
N ALA A 8 41.23 -20.60 5.69
CA ALA A 8 41.10 -20.52 4.24
C ALA A 8 40.06 -21.56 3.81
N ASN A 9 39.01 -21.15 3.10
CA ASN A 9 38.17 -22.09 2.35
C ASN A 9 38.18 -21.73 0.87
N ARG A 10 38.55 -22.72 0.07
CA ARG A 10 38.76 -22.66 -1.38
C ARG A 10 37.42 -22.63 -2.10
N ALA A 11 37.11 -21.54 -2.80
CA ALA A 11 36.07 -21.55 -3.82
C ALA A 11 36.68 -21.95 -5.17
N ARG A 12 36.41 -23.19 -5.62
CA ARG A 12 36.63 -23.62 -7.02
C ARG A 12 35.35 -23.36 -7.82
N ILE A 13 35.50 -22.46 -8.81
CA ILE A 13 35.03 -22.51 -10.20
C ILE A 13 33.77 -23.35 -10.51
N PHE A 14 32.74 -22.69 -11.04
CA PHE A 14 31.99 -23.18 -12.21
C PHE A 14 31.63 -21.98 -13.11
N HIS A 15 32.34 -21.84 -14.22
CA HIS A 15 31.89 -21.06 -15.37
C HIS A 15 31.09 -22.00 -16.27
N GLY A 16 29.82 -21.69 -16.48
CA GLY A 16 29.00 -22.33 -17.52
C GLY A 16 28.32 -21.22 -18.35
N PRO A 17 28.55 -21.16 -19.67
CA PRO A 17 27.78 -20.31 -20.57
C PRO A 17 26.52 -21.08 -20.98
N GLY A 18 25.36 -20.68 -20.48
CA GLY A 18 24.11 -21.39 -20.69
C GLY A 18 22.92 -20.44 -20.79
N ILE A 19 22.70 -19.99 -22.03
CA ILE A 19 21.40 -19.72 -22.69
C ILE A 19 20.17 -19.71 -21.76
N GLY A 20 19.53 -18.52 -21.71
CA GLY A 20 18.08 -18.40 -21.77
C GLY A 20 17.29 -18.63 -20.49
N CYS A 21 16.86 -17.52 -19.86
CA CYS A 21 15.43 -17.31 -19.66
C CYS A 21 15.15 -15.82 -19.47
N LEU A 22 14.44 -15.25 -20.45
CA LEU A 22 13.72 -13.99 -20.35
C LEU A 22 12.82 -14.00 -19.10
N ALA A 23 13.10 -13.15 -18.12
CA ALA A 23 12.16 -12.83 -17.03
C ALA A 23 12.55 -11.50 -16.35
N LEU A 24 12.56 -10.40 -17.10
CA LEU A 24 12.74 -9.04 -16.56
C LEU A 24 11.51 -8.17 -16.85
N LEU A 25 10.31 -8.72 -16.64
CA LEU A 25 9.04 -8.00 -16.68
C LEU A 25 8.28 -8.20 -15.37
N ALA A 26 8.77 -7.59 -14.30
CA ALA A 26 8.01 -7.38 -13.05
C ALA A 26 8.46 -6.11 -12.31
N LEU A 27 8.89 -5.08 -13.04
CA LEU A 27 9.40 -3.80 -12.50
C LEU A 27 8.30 -2.84 -11.97
N GLY A 28 7.09 -3.34 -11.66
CA GLY A 28 5.95 -2.48 -11.27
C GLY A 28 5.49 -2.57 -9.80
N GLY A 29 5.94 -3.55 -9.01
CA GLY A 29 5.28 -3.90 -7.74
C GLY A 29 6.04 -3.61 -6.44
N MET A 30 7.29 -3.12 -6.50
CA MET A 30 8.17 -3.11 -5.32
C MET A 30 8.10 -1.85 -4.44
N ALA A 31 7.11 -0.97 -4.62
CA ALA A 31 7.02 0.26 -3.83
C ALA A 31 6.31 0.11 -2.47
N GLN A 32 5.63 -1.03 -2.19
CA GLN A 32 4.77 -1.18 -1.01
C GLN A 32 5.34 -2.07 0.10
N ALA A 33 6.49 -2.71 -0.09
CA ALA A 33 7.03 -3.69 0.84
C ALA A 33 7.72 -3.10 2.09
N SER A 34 7.85 -1.77 2.19
CA SER A 34 8.61 -1.11 3.27
C SER A 34 7.83 -0.13 4.13
N GLN A 35 6.57 0.17 3.82
CA GLN A 35 5.80 1.13 4.60
C GLN A 35 5.04 0.44 5.76
N PRO A 36 4.85 1.13 6.90
CA PRO A 36 3.99 0.63 7.98
C PRO A 36 2.58 0.31 7.47
N ILE A 37 1.91 -0.64 8.10
CA ILE A 37 0.57 -1.01 7.65
C ILE A 37 -0.45 0.07 8.06
N SER A 38 -0.26 0.75 9.20
CA SER A 38 -1.07 1.92 9.55
C SER A 38 -1.12 2.94 8.39
N THR A 39 0.03 3.21 7.76
CA THR A 39 0.15 4.10 6.61
C THR A 39 -0.58 3.53 5.38
N SER A 40 -0.45 2.23 5.12
CA SER A 40 -1.16 1.58 4.00
C SER A 40 -2.68 1.62 4.16
N LEU A 41 -3.19 1.40 5.36
CA LEU A 41 -4.61 1.50 5.68
C LEU A 41 -5.10 2.95 5.57
N THR A 42 -4.30 3.91 6.05
CA THR A 42 -4.58 5.34 5.87
C THR A 42 -4.67 5.72 4.38
N GLU A 43 -3.77 5.20 3.56
CA GLU A 43 -3.80 5.43 2.11
C GLU A 43 -5.06 4.86 1.46
N CYS A 44 -5.52 3.69 1.89
CA CYS A 44 -6.78 3.12 1.43
C CYS A 44 -8.00 3.94 1.86
N ASN A 45 -8.00 4.54 3.05
CA ASN A 45 -9.03 5.51 3.43
C ASN A 45 -9.08 6.69 2.45
N VAL A 46 -7.93 7.31 2.14
CA VAL A 46 -7.87 8.46 1.23
C VAL A 46 -8.32 8.07 -0.18
N ILE A 47 -7.85 6.94 -0.71
CA ILE A 47 -8.24 6.45 -2.03
C ILE A 47 -9.76 6.27 -2.13
N PHE A 48 -10.39 5.63 -1.14
CA PHE A 48 -11.84 5.44 -1.17
C PHE A 48 -12.60 6.75 -0.96
N SER A 49 -12.06 7.69 -0.18
CA SER A 49 -12.64 9.04 -0.05
C SER A 49 -12.65 9.77 -1.39
N GLU A 50 -11.55 9.73 -2.14
CA GLU A 50 -11.47 10.30 -3.49
C GLU A 50 -12.40 9.60 -4.49
N LEU A 51 -12.55 8.28 -4.38
CA LEU A 51 -13.51 7.54 -5.20
C LEU A 51 -14.95 7.96 -4.93
N ALA A 52 -15.30 8.30 -3.69
CA ALA A 52 -16.62 8.79 -3.34
C ALA A 52 -16.88 10.16 -3.99
N VAL A 53 -15.93 11.10 -3.89
CA VAL A 53 -16.00 12.42 -4.54
C VAL A 53 -16.19 12.30 -6.05
N ILE A 54 -15.45 11.40 -6.68
CA ILE A 54 -15.56 11.17 -8.12
C ILE A 54 -16.86 10.47 -8.49
N GLY A 55 -17.32 9.54 -7.65
CA GLY A 55 -18.62 8.90 -7.78
C GLY A 55 -19.74 9.93 -7.81
N GLU A 56 -19.72 10.87 -6.87
CA GLU A 56 -20.66 12.00 -6.82
C GLU A 56 -20.60 12.84 -8.09
N ALA A 57 -19.41 13.28 -8.49
CA ALA A 57 -19.22 14.07 -9.71
C ALA A 57 -19.67 13.34 -10.99
N ARG A 58 -19.69 12.00 -10.98
CA ARG A 58 -20.15 11.15 -12.10
C ARG A 58 -21.61 10.72 -11.98
N GLY A 59 -22.35 11.23 -11.00
CA GLY A 59 -23.77 10.94 -10.83
C GLY A 59 -24.06 9.52 -10.34
N LYS A 60 -23.15 8.94 -9.54
CA LYS A 60 -23.43 7.69 -8.81
C LYS A 60 -24.59 7.88 -7.83
N SER A 61 -25.30 6.79 -7.55
CA SER A 61 -26.39 6.81 -6.57
C SER A 61 -25.85 7.12 -5.16
N GLN A 62 -26.71 7.67 -4.31
CA GLN A 62 -26.35 7.97 -2.92
C GLN A 62 -25.96 6.70 -2.14
N ASP A 63 -26.58 5.55 -2.45
CA ASP A 63 -26.24 4.28 -1.83
C ASP A 63 -24.84 3.79 -2.20
N GLU A 64 -24.46 3.93 -3.48
CA GLU A 64 -23.09 3.61 -3.94
C GLU A 64 -22.05 4.54 -3.30
N ILE A 65 -22.31 5.85 -3.25
CA ILE A 65 -21.41 6.82 -2.63
C ILE A 65 -21.26 6.48 -1.14
N ALA A 66 -22.37 6.23 -0.44
CA ALA A 66 -22.36 5.87 0.96
C ALA A 66 -21.60 4.56 1.24
N ALA A 67 -21.69 3.55 0.36
CA ALA A 67 -20.90 2.31 0.48
C ALA A 67 -19.39 2.57 0.36
N ILE A 68 -18.98 3.42 -0.58
CA ILE A 68 -17.57 3.81 -0.76
C ILE A 68 -17.07 4.60 0.46
N THR A 69 -17.85 5.58 0.94
CA THR A 69 -17.51 6.37 2.13
C THR A 69 -17.39 5.48 3.37
N ARG A 70 -18.31 4.52 3.57
CA ARG A 70 -18.21 3.55 4.68
C ARG A 70 -16.94 2.71 4.60
N SER A 71 -16.56 2.26 3.40
CA SER A 71 -15.29 1.54 3.20
C SER A 71 -14.09 2.40 3.61
N ALA A 72 -14.09 3.69 3.27
CA ALA A 72 -13.05 4.62 3.70
C ALA A 72 -12.97 4.70 5.24
N THR A 73 -14.11 4.85 5.93
CA THR A 73 -14.16 4.88 7.40
C THR A 73 -13.61 3.60 8.02
N VAL A 74 -13.97 2.42 7.50
CA VAL A 74 -13.47 1.13 7.99
C VAL A 74 -11.94 1.07 7.92
N PHE A 75 -11.33 1.56 6.84
CA PHE A 75 -9.88 1.63 6.73
C PHE A 75 -9.24 2.59 7.73
N LEU A 76 -9.87 3.74 8.00
CA LEU A 76 -9.35 4.71 8.96
C LEU A 76 -9.36 4.17 10.39
N ASP A 77 -10.46 3.53 10.80
CA ASP A 77 -10.55 2.88 12.11
C ASP A 77 -9.48 1.78 12.26
N ALA A 78 -9.30 0.97 11.21
CA ALA A 78 -8.26 -0.04 11.16
C ALA A 78 -6.85 0.57 11.21
N ALA A 79 -6.63 1.71 10.56
CA ALA A 79 -5.34 2.41 10.57
C ALA A 79 -4.95 2.87 11.99
N PHE A 80 -5.89 3.45 12.74
CA PHE A 80 -5.64 3.83 14.14
C PHE A 80 -5.35 2.61 15.03
N ALA A 81 -6.10 1.53 14.88
CA ALA A 81 -5.86 0.29 15.63
C ALA A 81 -4.48 -0.30 15.29
N GLN A 82 -4.13 -0.34 14.01
CA GLN A 82 -2.86 -0.84 13.52
C GLN A 82 -1.68 0.04 13.98
N ALA A 83 -1.81 1.37 13.97
CA ALA A 83 -0.76 2.28 14.45
C ALA A 83 -0.43 2.04 15.93
N LYS A 84 -1.46 1.78 16.76
CA LYS A 84 -1.24 1.38 18.17
C LYS A 84 -0.51 0.04 18.27
N HIS A 85 -0.90 -0.94 17.45
CA HIS A 85 -0.26 -2.25 17.42
C HIS A 85 1.21 -2.18 16.97
N GLU A 86 1.53 -1.27 16.05
CA GLU A 86 2.88 -0.99 15.58
C GLU A 86 3.73 -0.19 16.58
N GLY A 87 3.16 0.18 17.73
CA GLY A 87 3.89 0.87 18.81
C GLY A 87 4.09 2.36 18.55
N GLN A 88 3.27 2.99 17.70
CA GLN A 88 3.33 4.44 17.50
C GLN A 88 3.02 5.18 18.82
N PRO A 89 3.91 6.07 19.31
CA PRO A 89 3.71 6.76 20.59
C PRO A 89 2.43 7.59 20.62
N ASP A 90 2.10 8.22 19.50
CA ASP A 90 0.83 8.92 19.27
C ASP A 90 0.22 8.43 17.96
N ALA A 91 -0.59 7.37 18.06
CA ALA A 91 -1.28 6.80 16.92
C ALA A 91 -2.24 7.80 16.24
N TYR A 92 -2.82 8.72 16.99
CA TYR A 92 -3.74 9.70 16.42
C TYR A 92 -2.98 10.70 15.54
N GLU A 93 -1.93 11.30 16.09
CA GLU A 93 -1.12 12.27 15.36
C GLU A 93 -0.41 11.63 14.17
N HIS A 94 0.07 10.38 14.31
CA HIS A 94 0.67 9.62 13.22
C HIS A 94 -0.29 9.45 12.04
N VAL A 95 -1.49 8.90 12.28
CA VAL A 95 -2.49 8.69 11.22
C VAL A 95 -3.00 10.02 10.66
N ARG A 96 -3.17 11.05 11.50
CA ARG A 96 -3.57 12.40 11.05
C ARG A 96 -2.54 13.02 10.12
N SER A 97 -1.25 12.87 10.44
CA SER A 97 -0.15 13.33 9.59
C SER A 97 -0.14 12.61 8.24
N ASP A 98 -0.32 11.27 8.28
CA ASP A 98 -0.41 10.46 7.07
C ASP A 98 -1.63 10.83 6.22
N LEU A 99 -2.80 11.07 6.82
CA LEU A 99 -4.00 11.53 6.13
C LEU A 99 -3.71 12.80 5.34
N HIS A 100 -3.14 13.83 5.98
CA HIS A 100 -2.83 15.10 5.30
C HIS A 100 -1.89 14.87 4.10
N ARG A 101 -0.77 14.18 4.33
CA ARG A 101 0.23 13.90 3.29
C ARG A 101 -0.34 13.06 2.14
N LEU A 102 -1.19 12.08 2.44
CA LEU A 102 -1.75 11.17 1.45
C LEU A 102 -2.91 11.81 0.69
N THR A 103 -3.73 12.66 1.33
CA THR A 103 -4.74 13.46 0.63
C THR A 103 -4.07 14.32 -0.44
N ASP A 104 -3.00 15.04 -0.11
CA ASP A 104 -2.25 15.84 -1.10
C ASP A 104 -1.70 14.99 -2.26
N LYS A 105 -1.30 13.75 -1.99
CA LYS A 105 -0.81 12.80 -3.01
C LYS A 105 -1.92 12.34 -3.96
N TRP A 106 -3.13 12.15 -3.45
CA TRP A 106 -4.24 11.52 -4.16
C TRP A 106 -5.24 12.50 -4.75
N ASP A 107 -5.23 13.75 -4.30
CA ASP A 107 -6.10 14.81 -4.79
C ASP A 107 -6.06 14.91 -6.33
N GLY A 108 -7.24 14.77 -6.94
CA GLY A 108 -7.44 14.82 -8.39
C GLY A 108 -6.72 13.71 -9.18
N ARG A 109 -6.04 12.74 -8.55
CA ARG A 109 -5.20 11.75 -9.26
C ARG A 109 -6.01 10.85 -10.19
N PHE A 110 -7.24 10.53 -9.82
CA PHE A 110 -8.16 9.71 -10.61
C PHE A 110 -8.78 10.42 -11.81
N SER A 111 -8.64 11.74 -11.92
CA SER A 111 -9.01 12.48 -13.14
C SER A 111 -7.95 12.37 -14.25
N ARG A 112 -6.73 11.90 -13.92
CA ARG A 112 -5.59 11.85 -14.83
C ARG A 112 -5.54 10.49 -15.55
N ILE A 113 -5.83 10.49 -16.84
CA ILE A 113 -5.89 9.27 -17.68
C ILE A 113 -4.57 8.47 -17.64
N THR A 114 -3.43 9.16 -17.60
CA THR A 114 -2.10 8.54 -17.57
C THR A 114 -1.82 7.72 -16.30
N LEU A 115 -2.59 7.92 -15.23
CA LEU A 115 -2.44 7.23 -13.95
C LEU A 115 -3.52 6.18 -13.70
N LEU A 116 -4.45 5.95 -14.63
CA LEU A 116 -5.59 5.06 -14.41
C LEU A 116 -5.17 3.63 -14.07
N ASN A 117 -4.20 3.06 -14.81
CA ASN A 117 -3.73 1.70 -14.54
C ASN A 117 -3.13 1.59 -13.14
N GLU A 118 -2.29 2.55 -12.75
CA GLU A 118 -1.68 2.57 -11.41
C GLU A 118 -2.74 2.72 -10.32
N ASN A 119 -3.69 3.64 -10.50
CA ASN A 119 -4.77 3.87 -9.56
C ASN A 119 -5.65 2.62 -9.39
N MET A 120 -5.91 1.88 -10.48
CA MET A 120 -6.64 0.61 -10.42
C MET A 120 -5.88 -0.47 -9.65
N GLU A 121 -4.55 -0.54 -9.78
CA GLU A 121 -3.73 -1.44 -8.96
C GLU A 121 -3.80 -1.08 -7.47
N TRP A 122 -3.81 0.21 -7.13
CA TRP A 122 -4.03 0.66 -5.75
C TRP A 122 -5.38 0.26 -5.19
N ILE A 123 -6.46 0.34 -5.99
CA ILE A 123 -7.79 -0.14 -5.56
C ILE A 123 -7.77 -1.65 -5.30
N LYS A 124 -7.15 -2.43 -6.20
CA LYS A 124 -7.01 -3.88 -6.02
C LYS A 124 -6.21 -4.20 -4.76
N TYR A 125 -5.11 -3.49 -4.53
CA TYR A 125 -4.31 -3.60 -3.32
C TYR A 125 -5.15 -3.33 -2.08
N CYS A 126 -5.91 -2.22 -2.03
CA CYS A 126 -6.73 -1.89 -0.87
C CYS A 126 -7.79 -2.94 -0.58
N ARG A 127 -8.44 -3.49 -1.61
CA ARG A 127 -9.39 -4.59 -1.44
C ARG A 127 -8.71 -5.86 -0.90
N ALA A 128 -7.52 -6.19 -1.41
CA ALA A 128 -6.74 -7.33 -0.93
C ALA A 128 -6.28 -7.14 0.51
N LEU A 129 -5.79 -5.95 0.86
CA LEU A 129 -5.39 -5.59 2.23
C LEU A 129 -6.58 -5.64 3.19
N GLY A 130 -7.73 -5.06 2.81
CA GLY A 130 -8.94 -5.14 3.63
C GLY A 130 -9.33 -6.59 3.92
N LYS A 131 -9.32 -7.45 2.90
CA LYS A 131 -9.58 -8.89 3.07
C LYS A 131 -8.55 -9.58 3.97
N ASP A 132 -7.26 -9.32 3.78
CA ASP A 132 -6.17 -9.86 4.61
C ASP A 132 -6.35 -9.48 6.10
N ARG A 133 -6.87 -8.29 6.36
CA ARG A 133 -7.15 -7.78 7.71
C ARG A 133 -8.52 -8.13 8.26
N GLY A 134 -9.30 -8.93 7.54
CA GLY A 134 -10.65 -9.31 7.97
C GLY A 134 -11.61 -8.11 8.04
N LEU A 135 -11.36 -7.06 7.25
CA LEU A 135 -12.25 -5.91 7.15
C LEU A 135 -13.40 -6.24 6.19
N GLU A 136 -14.62 -5.98 6.66
CA GLU A 136 -15.83 -6.09 5.84
C GLU A 136 -16.08 -4.75 5.13
N LEU A 137 -15.78 -4.71 3.83
CA LEU A 137 -16.05 -3.55 2.99
C LEU A 137 -17.43 -3.73 2.33
N PRO A 138 -18.38 -2.80 2.52
CA PRO A 138 -19.72 -2.87 1.95
C PRO A 138 -19.77 -2.70 0.42
#